data_AF-A0A804LN48-F1
#
_entry.id   AF-A0A804LN48-F1
#
_cell.length_a   1.000
_cell.length_b   1.000
_cell.length_c   1.000
_cell.angle_alpha   90.00
_cell.angle_beta   90.00
_cell.angle_gamma   90.00
#
_symmetry.space_group_name_H-M   'P 1'
#
loop_
_entity.id
_entity.type
_entity.pdbx_description
1 polymer ?
#
loop_
_entity_poly.entity_id
_entity_poly.type
_entity_poly.pdbx_seq_one_letter_code
_entity_poly.pdbx_strand_id
1 'polypeptide(L)'
;MTGRLGLKRLSLQEANILLMGIYQYQTQMKQRCEEYLSFIGTLPQDVEVVNSVDSTVPEKPRLELFKHDCSSSGKCSEYSNTESSDDVGKQEISELSDGDEFHFYDTRQSFSEFASSPADPRKGCLNNGNEDHKSVESLTVDKAEKYMLSHSKRRLQLPEPIEKEKGVSLWSMIKDNVGKDLTRVCLPVYFNEPLSSLQKCFEELEYSYLLDRAYECGLRGNGLMRILYVAAFAVSGYASTDSRPCKPFNPLLGETYEADYPEKGIRFFSEKVSHHPMVMACHCEGKGWKFWGDSNLKSKFWGQSIQLDPNGVLTLEFDDGEIFQWSKVTTTINNLILGRVYCHHHGTMNISGNRRYSCKLTFKEQSFLDRNPRQVQGVVKDAGGSKVATLTGKWDESVHCVINNDASKVNSHGPHQSSGSTLLWEKNEPPVNPTRYNLSAFAITLNELTPELEEKLPPTDSRLRPDQRHLENGEYEKANAEKLRLETQQRMARKMQESGWKPRWFQRDSEDGTYRYVGGYWEAREQRTWVGCNDIFGNLSSSQKLPPSALYTS
;
A
#
# COMPACT_ATOMS: atom_id res chain seq x y z
N MET A 1 -6.45 -9.93 -51.27
CA MET A 1 -7.84 -9.46 -51.43
C MET A 1 -8.74 -10.15 -50.41
N THR A 2 -9.13 -9.39 -49.38
CA THR A 2 -10.37 -9.46 -48.58
C THR A 2 -11.05 -10.81 -48.27
N GLY A 3 -10.89 -11.26 -47.02
CA GLY A 3 -11.85 -12.12 -46.32
C GLY A 3 -12.87 -11.26 -45.54
N ARG A 4 -14.16 -11.59 -45.65
CA ARG A 4 -15.28 -10.86 -45.00
C ARG A 4 -15.53 -11.39 -43.58
N LEU A 5 -15.63 -10.45 -42.64
CA LEU A 5 -16.12 -10.62 -41.26
C LEU A 5 -17.61 -11.02 -41.25
N GLY A 6 -17.94 -12.07 -40.51
CA GLY A 6 -19.32 -12.47 -40.20
C GLY A 6 -19.75 -11.94 -38.82
N LEU A 7 -20.39 -10.76 -38.79
CA LEU A 7 -21.17 -10.30 -37.65
C LEU A 7 -22.55 -10.97 -37.70
N LYS A 8 -22.88 -11.82 -36.71
CA LYS A 8 -24.26 -12.33 -36.54
C LYS A 8 -25.18 -11.15 -36.18
N ARG A 9 -26.11 -10.80 -37.06
CA ARG A 9 -27.23 -9.90 -36.74
C ARG A 9 -28.14 -10.62 -35.74
N LEU A 10 -28.28 -10.07 -34.54
CA LEU A 10 -29.37 -10.41 -33.61
C LEU A 10 -30.70 -10.20 -34.34
N SER A 11 -31.63 -11.13 -34.17
CA SER A 11 -32.95 -10.98 -34.75
C SER A 11 -33.67 -9.80 -34.10
N LEU A 12 -34.53 -9.11 -34.87
CA LEU A 12 -35.34 -7.98 -34.39
C LEU A 12 -36.19 -8.37 -33.15
N GLN A 13 -36.50 -9.66 -33.01
CA GLN A 13 -37.24 -10.24 -31.91
C GLN A 13 -36.42 -10.34 -30.62
N GLU A 14 -35.15 -10.75 -30.70
CA GLU A 14 -34.22 -10.79 -29.56
C GLU A 14 -33.89 -9.38 -29.07
N ALA A 15 -33.71 -8.43 -29.98
CA ALA A 15 -33.47 -7.02 -29.63
C ALA A 15 -34.67 -6.42 -28.87
N ASN A 16 -35.90 -6.72 -29.28
CA ASN A 16 -37.11 -6.26 -28.59
C ASN A 16 -37.29 -6.87 -27.20
N ILE A 17 -36.95 -8.15 -27.02
CA ILE A 17 -36.99 -8.79 -25.69
C ILE A 17 -35.97 -8.13 -24.74
N LEU A 18 -34.77 -7.85 -25.24
CA LEU A 18 -33.72 -7.20 -24.46
C LEU A 18 -34.10 -5.75 -24.10
N LEU A 19 -34.73 -5.02 -25.03
CA LEU A 19 -35.24 -3.67 -24.78
C LEU A 19 -36.35 -3.66 -23.72
N MET A 20 -37.28 -4.63 -23.80
CA MET A 20 -38.33 -4.79 -22.79
C MET A 20 -37.76 -5.13 -21.41
N GLY A 21 -36.75 -6.00 -21.34
CA GLY A 21 -36.06 -6.32 -20.09
C GLY A 21 -35.38 -5.11 -19.45
N ILE A 22 -34.72 -4.28 -20.26
CA ILE A 22 -34.10 -3.02 -19.80
C ILE A 22 -35.18 -2.04 -19.30
N TYR A 23 -36.31 -1.93 -20.01
CA TYR A 23 -37.40 -1.04 -19.62
C TYR A 23 -38.07 -1.48 -18.31
N GLN A 24 -38.31 -2.78 -18.13
CA GLN A 24 -38.83 -3.33 -16.87
C GLN A 24 -37.86 -3.09 -15.70
N TYR A 25 -36.56 -3.29 -15.94
CA TYR A 25 -35.53 -3.06 -14.91
C TYR A 25 -35.47 -1.58 -14.50
N GLN A 26 -35.50 -0.65 -15.46
CA GLN A 26 -35.55 0.79 -15.17
C GLN A 26 -36.80 1.19 -14.38
N THR A 27 -37.95 0.58 -14.70
CA THR A 27 -39.21 0.83 -13.98
C THR A 27 -39.12 0.37 -12.53
N GLN A 28 -38.58 -0.84 -12.27
CA GLN A 28 -38.39 -1.36 -10.92
C GLN A 28 -37.40 -0.52 -10.10
N MET A 29 -36.31 -0.06 -10.72
CA MET A 29 -35.32 0.79 -10.05
C MET A 29 -35.92 2.16 -9.67
N LYS A 30 -36.74 2.74 -10.54
CA LYS A 30 -37.42 4.01 -10.26
C LYS A 30 -38.40 3.87 -9.09
N GLN A 31 -39.16 2.78 -9.07
CA GLN A 31 -40.12 2.50 -8.00
C GLN A 31 -39.43 2.31 -6.65
N ARG A 32 -38.30 1.58 -6.61
CA ARG A 32 -37.48 1.46 -5.38
C ARG A 32 -36.88 2.79 -4.93
N CYS A 33 -36.45 3.66 -5.84
CA CYS A 33 -35.97 4.99 -5.49
C CYS A 33 -37.09 5.85 -4.88
N GLU A 34 -38.31 5.78 -5.40
CA GLU A 34 -39.47 6.49 -4.87
C GLU A 34 -39.88 5.95 -3.48
N GLU A 35 -39.84 4.63 -3.28
CA GLU A 35 -40.02 4.00 -1.97
C GLU A 35 -38.95 4.45 -0.96
N TYR A 36 -37.68 4.52 -1.39
CA TYR A 36 -36.59 4.94 -0.52
C TYR A 36 -36.67 6.44 -0.15
N LEU A 37 -37.05 7.29 -1.11
CA LEU A 37 -37.23 8.73 -0.88
C LEU A 37 -38.46 9.02 0.00
N SER A 38 -39.55 8.26 -0.15
CA SER A 38 -40.72 8.37 0.75
C SER A 38 -40.40 7.87 2.17
N PHE A 39 -39.58 6.83 2.31
CA PHE A 39 -39.07 6.38 3.61
C PHE A 39 -38.20 7.45 4.28
N ILE A 40 -37.31 8.10 3.54
CA ILE A 40 -36.51 9.22 4.08
C ILE A 40 -37.39 10.41 4.45
N GLY A 41 -38.42 10.71 3.65
CA GLY A 41 -39.37 11.79 3.91
C GLY A 41 -40.31 11.56 5.09
N THR A 42 -40.38 10.34 5.63
CA THR A 42 -41.22 9.98 6.79
C THR A 42 -40.45 9.84 8.10
N LEU A 43 -39.12 10.02 8.08
CA LEU A 43 -38.32 10.13 9.28
C LEU A 43 -38.58 11.50 9.96
N PRO A 44 -38.89 11.54 11.27
CA PRO A 44 -39.12 12.80 11.99
C PRO A 44 -37.91 13.74 11.89
N GLN A 45 -38.16 15.02 11.57
CA GLN A 45 -37.17 16.10 11.61
C GLN A 45 -36.84 16.47 13.07
N ASP A 46 -36.10 15.61 13.77
CA ASP A 46 -35.50 15.94 15.07
C ASP A 46 -33.98 15.75 15.00
N VAL A 47 -33.33 16.56 14.15
CA VAL A 47 -31.86 16.73 14.17
C VAL A 47 -31.51 18.21 14.00
N GLU A 48 -32.06 19.04 14.88
CA GLU A 48 -31.40 20.28 15.28
C GLU A 48 -31.46 20.36 16.81
N VAL A 49 -30.37 20.81 17.42
CA VAL A 49 -30.12 20.95 18.87
C VAL A 49 -29.53 19.72 19.58
N VAL A 50 -28.22 19.52 19.43
CA VAL A 50 -27.37 19.13 20.58
C VAL A 50 -26.07 19.94 20.52
N ASN A 51 -26.15 21.17 21.06
CA ASN A 51 -25.02 21.97 21.50
C ASN A 51 -25.46 22.70 22.77
N SER A 52 -25.27 22.08 23.95
CA SER A 52 -24.94 22.75 25.24
C SER A 52 -25.12 21.83 26.45
N VAL A 53 -24.01 21.64 27.18
CA VAL A 53 -23.83 21.62 28.66
C VAL A 53 -24.69 20.70 29.57
N ASP A 54 -24.01 19.64 30.03
CA ASP A 54 -23.80 19.14 31.43
C ASP A 54 -24.93 18.90 32.45
N SER A 55 -24.74 17.79 33.20
CA SER A 55 -25.20 17.45 34.57
C SER A 55 -26.31 16.39 34.78
N THR A 56 -25.92 15.34 35.52
CA THR A 56 -26.68 14.45 36.46
C THR A 56 -27.60 13.32 35.93
N VAL A 57 -27.37 12.12 36.50
CA VAL A 57 -28.10 10.82 36.40
C VAL A 57 -29.19 10.82 37.51
N PRO A 58 -30.40 10.15 37.45
CA PRO A 58 -30.60 8.73 37.12
C PRO A 58 -31.95 8.24 36.51
N GLU A 59 -31.95 6.93 36.17
CA GLU A 59 -33.06 5.95 36.01
C GLU A 59 -33.81 5.73 34.66
N LYS A 60 -34.06 4.43 34.40
CA LYS A 60 -34.59 3.76 33.18
C LYS A 60 -36.11 3.96 32.96
N PRO A 61 -36.69 3.55 31.80
CA PRO A 61 -37.27 2.20 31.71
C PRO A 61 -37.11 1.47 30.35
N ARG A 62 -37.17 0.13 30.42
CA ARG A 62 -37.43 -0.79 29.29
C ARG A 62 -38.81 -0.52 28.69
N LEU A 63 -38.99 -0.66 27.37
CA LEU A 63 -40.29 -0.98 26.79
C LEU A 63 -40.18 -2.06 25.70
N GLU A 64 -41.06 -3.04 25.85
CA GLU A 64 -41.22 -4.26 25.06
C GLU A 64 -41.95 -3.99 23.74
N LEU A 65 -41.56 -4.68 22.67
CA LEU A 65 -42.31 -4.70 21.41
C LEU A 65 -43.33 -5.84 21.45
N PHE A 66 -44.61 -5.49 21.45
CA PHE A 66 -45.73 -6.43 21.37
C PHE A 66 -45.91 -7.02 19.97
N LYS A 67 -46.27 -8.30 19.97
CA LYS A 67 -46.66 -9.19 18.87
C LYS A 67 -47.96 -8.77 18.18
N HIS A 68 -48.19 -9.31 16.97
CA HIS A 68 -49.49 -9.88 16.62
C HIS A 68 -49.36 -11.15 15.75
N ASP A 69 -49.95 -12.24 16.24
CA ASP A 69 -50.15 -13.57 15.63
C ASP A 69 -51.28 -13.54 14.56
N CYS A 70 -51.46 -14.49 13.63
CA CYS A 70 -51.95 -15.88 13.81
C CYS A 70 -51.89 -16.67 12.47
N SER A 71 -51.35 -17.90 12.47
CA SER A 71 -52.00 -19.24 12.34
C SER A 71 -52.46 -19.64 10.91
N SER A 72 -52.22 -20.86 10.37
CA SER A 72 -52.61 -22.17 10.90
C SER A 72 -51.97 -23.37 10.15
N SER A 73 -51.77 -24.44 10.91
CA SER A 73 -51.84 -25.90 10.61
C SER A 73 -51.32 -26.53 9.31
N GLY A 74 -50.48 -27.56 9.46
CA GLY A 74 -50.34 -28.67 8.50
C GLY A 74 -49.23 -29.66 8.88
N LYS A 75 -49.61 -30.92 9.17
CA LYS A 75 -48.76 -32.01 9.68
C LYS A 75 -47.87 -32.67 8.60
N CYS A 76 -46.69 -33.13 9.06
CA CYS A 76 -46.03 -34.45 8.86
C CYS A 76 -45.97 -35.09 7.45
N SER A 77 -44.76 -35.42 6.96
CA SER A 77 -44.30 -36.81 6.75
C SER A 77 -42.94 -36.89 6.04
N GLU A 78 -42.09 -37.79 6.53
CA GLU A 78 -40.94 -38.38 5.84
C GLU A 78 -41.40 -39.14 4.58
N TYR A 79 -40.62 -39.12 3.50
CA TYR A 79 -40.48 -40.28 2.63
C TYR A 79 -39.13 -40.27 1.91
N SER A 80 -38.39 -41.35 2.12
CA SER A 80 -37.26 -41.82 1.33
C SER A 80 -37.77 -42.42 0.02
N ASN A 81 -37.06 -42.31 -1.10
CA ASN A 81 -37.18 -43.26 -2.22
C ASN A 81 -35.88 -43.34 -3.01
N THR A 82 -35.37 -44.56 -3.07
CA THR A 82 -34.34 -45.13 -3.93
C THR A 82 -34.92 -45.61 -5.26
N GLU A 83 -34.13 -45.56 -6.34
CA GLU A 83 -33.95 -46.55 -7.45
C GLU A 83 -33.14 -45.88 -8.58
N SER A 84 -31.93 -46.34 -8.97
CA SER A 84 -31.56 -47.46 -9.87
C SER A 84 -31.98 -47.21 -11.35
N SER A 85 -31.22 -47.42 -12.44
CA SER A 85 -30.05 -48.27 -12.71
C SER A 85 -29.22 -47.85 -13.97
N ASP A 86 -27.94 -48.28 -13.97
CA ASP A 86 -27.05 -48.80 -15.05
C ASP A 86 -26.60 -47.96 -16.27
N ASP A 87 -25.43 -48.15 -16.91
CA ASP A 87 -24.08 -48.69 -16.64
C ASP A 87 -23.21 -48.37 -17.90
N VAL A 88 -21.88 -48.47 -17.75
CA VAL A 88 -20.80 -48.68 -18.75
C VAL A 88 -20.01 -47.47 -19.26
N GLY A 89 -18.72 -47.43 -18.85
CA GLY A 89 -17.65 -46.80 -19.63
C GLY A 89 -16.37 -46.46 -18.87
N LYS A 90 -15.57 -47.46 -18.48
CA LYS A 90 -14.24 -47.36 -17.83
C LYS A 90 -13.26 -46.39 -18.51
N GLN A 91 -12.53 -45.60 -17.71
CA GLN A 91 -11.05 -45.55 -17.79
C GLN A 91 -10.43 -45.01 -16.49
N GLU A 92 -9.59 -45.85 -15.88
CA GLU A 92 -8.77 -45.58 -14.70
C GLU A 92 -7.72 -44.51 -14.98
N ILE A 93 -7.69 -43.44 -14.17
CA ILE A 93 -6.46 -42.70 -13.87
C ILE A 93 -6.43 -42.56 -12.34
N SER A 94 -5.38 -43.13 -11.76
CA SER A 94 -5.09 -43.19 -10.34
C SER A 94 -5.26 -41.85 -9.63
N GLU A 95 -6.18 -41.82 -8.67
CA GLU A 95 -6.26 -40.81 -7.63
C GLU A 95 -4.99 -40.87 -6.76
N LEU A 96 -4.11 -39.87 -6.89
CA LEU A 96 -3.30 -39.43 -5.76
C LEU A 96 -4.09 -38.30 -5.09
N SER A 97 -4.92 -38.72 -4.13
CA SER A 97 -5.42 -37.85 -3.08
C SER A 97 -4.24 -37.46 -2.19
N ASP A 98 -3.76 -36.24 -2.31
CA ASP A 98 -3.25 -35.51 -1.15
C ASP A 98 -3.68 -34.04 -1.26
N GLY A 99 -4.52 -33.64 -0.31
CA GLY A 99 -5.11 -32.32 -0.22
C GLY A 99 -4.11 -31.29 0.26
N ASP A 100 -3.28 -30.79 -0.64
CA ASP A 100 -2.46 -29.61 -0.37
C ASP A 100 -3.13 -28.36 -0.95
N GLU A 101 -3.68 -27.54 -0.06
CA GLU A 101 -4.31 -26.27 -0.37
C GLU A 101 -3.24 -25.22 -0.73
N PHE A 102 -2.89 -25.13 -2.02
CA PHE A 102 -1.98 -24.11 -2.53
C PHE A 102 -2.71 -22.76 -2.64
N HIS A 103 -2.55 -21.91 -1.63
CA HIS A 103 -2.99 -20.51 -1.68
C HIS A 103 -1.96 -19.67 -2.42
N PHE A 104 -2.42 -18.89 -3.39
CA PHE A 104 -1.58 -17.93 -4.10
C PHE A 104 -1.80 -16.52 -3.54
N TYR A 105 -0.71 -15.82 -3.23
CA TYR A 105 -0.78 -14.54 -2.49
C TYR A 105 -0.65 -13.32 -3.41
N ASP A 106 -0.74 -13.49 -4.73
CA ASP A 106 -0.58 -12.37 -5.67
C ASP A 106 -1.93 -11.69 -6.02
N THR A 107 -3.05 -12.36 -5.84
CA THR A 107 -4.41 -11.79 -5.95
C THR A 107 -4.89 -11.24 -4.64
N ARG A 108 -4.27 -10.14 -4.25
CA ARG A 108 -4.92 -9.16 -3.40
C ARG A 108 -4.15 -7.87 -3.50
N GLN A 109 -4.57 -7.05 -4.47
CA GLN A 109 -4.69 -5.58 -4.43
C GLN A 109 -4.76 -5.02 -5.86
N SER A 110 -5.99 -4.80 -6.33
CA SER A 110 -6.47 -3.64 -7.10
C SER A 110 -6.05 -3.31 -8.53
N PHE A 111 -7.06 -3.18 -9.44
CA PHE A 111 -6.94 -2.68 -10.83
C PHE A 111 -8.21 -2.01 -11.37
N SER A 112 -8.05 -1.05 -12.30
CA SER A 112 -9.01 -0.80 -13.39
C SER A 112 -8.42 -0.01 -14.58
N GLU A 113 -9.24 0.08 -15.63
CA GLU A 113 -8.96 0.19 -17.07
C GLU A 113 -8.81 1.64 -17.59
N PHE A 114 -7.96 1.85 -18.60
CA PHE A 114 -7.81 3.11 -19.32
C PHE A 114 -8.84 3.26 -20.44
N ALA A 115 -9.66 4.31 -20.38
CA ALA A 115 -10.35 4.88 -21.54
C ALA A 115 -9.63 6.17 -21.95
N SER A 116 -8.98 6.16 -23.12
CA SER A 116 -8.27 7.29 -23.70
C SER A 116 -9.23 8.26 -24.40
N SER A 117 -9.19 9.54 -24.01
CA SER A 117 -9.62 10.67 -24.85
C SER A 117 -8.53 11.75 -24.87
N PRO A 118 -8.21 12.34 -26.03
CA PRO A 118 -7.09 13.26 -26.19
C PRO A 118 -7.45 14.68 -25.75
N ALA A 119 -6.55 15.35 -25.02
CA ALA A 119 -6.60 16.80 -24.78
C ALA A 119 -5.38 17.48 -25.42
N ASP A 120 -5.69 18.53 -26.18
CA ASP A 120 -4.85 19.37 -27.05
C ASP A 120 -3.94 20.32 -26.24
N PRO A 121 -2.62 20.45 -26.53
CA PRO A 121 -1.76 21.41 -25.85
C PRO A 121 -1.57 22.67 -26.71
N ARG A 122 -2.12 23.81 -26.28
CA ARG A 122 -1.68 25.14 -26.75
C ARG A 122 -1.74 26.20 -25.65
N LYS A 123 -0.57 26.61 -25.15
CA LYS A 123 0.06 27.93 -25.42
C LYS A 123 1.12 28.20 -24.35
N GLY A 124 2.37 28.33 -24.82
CA GLY A 124 3.44 28.96 -24.06
C GLY A 124 3.31 30.48 -24.08
N CYS A 125 3.91 31.11 -23.07
CA CYS A 125 4.32 32.51 -23.14
C CYS A 125 5.74 32.64 -22.59
N LEU A 126 6.56 33.33 -23.38
CA LEU A 126 7.93 33.76 -23.12
C LEU A 126 7.98 34.82 -22.00
N ASN A 127 9.12 34.92 -21.31
CA ASN A 127 9.68 36.20 -20.91
C ASN A 127 11.22 36.12 -20.77
N ASN A 128 11.86 37.18 -21.28
CA ASN A 128 13.30 37.43 -21.39
C ASN A 128 13.86 38.26 -20.21
N GLY A 129 15.18 38.15 -19.99
CA GLY A 129 16.07 39.15 -19.35
C GLY A 129 16.25 38.99 -17.84
N ASN A 130 17.44 39.05 -17.22
CA ASN A 130 18.71 39.67 -17.58
C ASN A 130 19.89 39.02 -16.83
N GLU A 131 21.09 39.25 -17.36
CA GLU A 131 22.41 38.78 -16.92
C GLU A 131 22.95 39.44 -15.63
N ASP A 132 23.80 38.64 -14.96
CA ASP A 132 25.05 38.93 -14.25
C ASP A 132 25.19 40.02 -13.17
N HIS A 133 25.54 39.57 -11.95
CA HIS A 133 26.70 40.10 -11.19
C HIS A 133 27.27 39.02 -10.25
N LYS A 134 28.53 38.62 -10.48
CA LYS A 134 29.37 37.83 -9.58
C LYS A 134 30.25 38.72 -8.71
N SER A 135 30.39 38.38 -7.43
CA SER A 135 31.67 38.41 -6.70
C SER A 135 31.57 37.65 -5.37
N VAL A 136 32.18 36.46 -5.27
CA VAL A 136 33.39 36.11 -4.48
C VAL A 136 33.17 36.04 -2.96
N GLU A 137 32.79 34.85 -2.48
CA GLU A 137 33.17 34.28 -1.18
C GLU A 137 33.44 32.78 -1.41
N SER A 138 34.57 32.49 -2.07
CA SER A 138 35.12 31.14 -2.22
C SER A 138 36.21 31.01 -1.15
N LEU A 139 36.11 29.98 -0.31
CA LEU A 139 37.23 29.23 0.30
C LEU A 139 36.76 28.16 1.33
N THR A 140 35.47 28.07 1.66
CA THR A 140 34.92 26.99 2.54
C THR A 140 33.94 26.03 1.84
N VAL A 141 33.50 26.36 0.62
CA VAL A 141 32.52 25.59 -0.16
C VAL A 141 33.14 24.40 -0.91
N ASP A 142 34.43 24.48 -1.27
CA ASP A 142 35.11 23.48 -2.11
C ASP A 142 35.18 22.08 -1.50
N LYS A 143 35.17 21.95 -0.16
CA LYS A 143 35.13 20.62 0.47
C LYS A 143 33.73 20.02 0.42
N ALA A 144 32.68 20.80 0.66
CA ALA A 144 31.30 20.31 0.66
C ALA A 144 30.78 20.01 -0.75
N GLU A 145 31.14 20.84 -1.74
CA GLU A 145 30.78 20.60 -3.15
C GLU A 145 31.49 19.37 -3.73
N LYS A 146 32.74 19.09 -3.34
CA LYS A 146 33.44 17.90 -3.81
C LYS A 146 32.84 16.58 -3.27
N TYR A 147 32.18 16.59 -2.11
CA TYR A 147 31.39 15.46 -1.62
C TYR A 147 29.99 15.39 -2.26
N MET A 148 29.42 16.50 -2.73
CA MET A 148 28.11 16.51 -3.41
C MET A 148 28.20 16.20 -4.91
N LEU A 149 29.31 16.54 -5.58
CA LEU A 149 29.51 16.31 -7.02
C LEU A 149 29.81 14.87 -7.42
N SER A 150 30.12 13.98 -6.47
CA SER A 150 30.46 12.58 -6.77
C SER A 150 29.28 11.61 -6.72
N HIS A 151 28.07 12.09 -6.38
CA HIS A 151 26.88 11.26 -6.33
C HIS A 151 26.21 11.28 -7.71
N SER A 152 26.13 10.11 -8.35
CA SER A 152 25.44 9.94 -9.63
C SER A 152 24.04 10.55 -9.53
N LYS A 153 23.74 11.48 -10.43
CA LYS A 153 22.41 12.13 -10.50
C LYS A 153 21.37 11.04 -10.75
N ARG A 154 20.40 10.91 -9.83
CA ARG A 154 19.32 9.92 -9.94
C ARG A 154 18.44 10.16 -11.16
N ARG A 155 17.86 9.10 -11.72
CA ARG A 155 16.95 9.19 -12.86
C ARG A 155 15.70 10.01 -12.53
N LEU A 156 15.22 10.74 -13.53
CA LEU A 156 14.01 11.59 -13.44
C LEU A 156 12.78 10.97 -14.11
N GLN A 157 12.98 9.89 -14.88
CA GLN A 157 11.93 9.20 -15.62
C GLN A 157 12.23 7.70 -15.72
N LEU A 158 11.19 6.91 -15.98
CA LEU A 158 11.35 5.50 -16.33
C LEU A 158 11.88 5.35 -17.78
N PRO A 159 12.44 4.19 -18.15
CA PRO A 159 12.74 3.86 -19.53
C PRO A 159 11.49 3.98 -20.43
N GLU A 160 11.71 4.34 -21.69
CA GLU A 160 10.64 4.31 -22.68
C GLU A 160 10.19 2.86 -22.91
N PRO A 161 8.88 2.57 -22.92
CA PRO A 161 8.39 1.21 -23.08
C PRO A 161 8.74 0.65 -24.47
N ILE A 162 9.35 -0.53 -24.50
CA ILE A 162 9.74 -1.21 -25.74
C ILE A 162 8.52 -1.70 -26.52
N GLU A 163 7.50 -2.19 -25.83
CA GLU A 163 6.27 -2.69 -26.44
C GLU A 163 5.10 -1.73 -26.21
N LYS A 164 4.15 -1.72 -27.14
CA LYS A 164 2.88 -1.02 -26.93
C LYS A 164 2.05 -1.79 -25.92
N GLU A 165 1.58 -1.07 -24.90
CA GLU A 165 0.67 -1.63 -23.93
C GLU A 165 -0.61 -2.15 -24.58
N LYS A 166 -1.02 -3.37 -24.17
CA LYS A 166 -2.32 -3.94 -24.50
C LYS A 166 -3.32 -3.57 -23.40
N GLY A 167 -4.47 -3.03 -23.77
CA GLY A 167 -5.58 -2.86 -22.84
C GLY A 167 -6.12 -4.22 -22.42
N VAL A 168 -5.77 -4.67 -21.23
CA VAL A 168 -6.26 -5.93 -20.66
C VAL A 168 -7.30 -5.61 -19.58
N SER A 169 -8.52 -6.14 -19.74
CA SER A 169 -9.59 -5.96 -18.76
C SER A 169 -9.37 -6.89 -17.57
N LEU A 170 -9.26 -6.32 -16.36
CA LEU A 170 -9.23 -7.14 -15.13
C LEU A 170 -10.49 -7.98 -15.00
N TRP A 171 -11.64 -7.35 -15.22
CA TRP A 171 -12.93 -8.01 -15.09
C TRP A 171 -13.00 -9.26 -15.97
N SER A 172 -12.45 -9.19 -17.19
CA SER A 172 -12.38 -10.36 -18.07
C SER A 172 -11.61 -11.55 -17.49
N MET A 173 -10.67 -11.33 -16.57
CA MET A 173 -9.86 -12.36 -15.91
C MET A 173 -10.44 -12.85 -14.58
N ILE A 174 -11.13 -11.98 -13.83
CA ILE A 174 -11.67 -12.32 -12.51
C ILE A 174 -13.15 -12.71 -12.50
N LYS A 175 -13.91 -12.39 -13.55
CA LYS A 175 -15.37 -12.65 -13.62
C LYS A 175 -15.73 -14.12 -13.40
N ASP A 176 -14.91 -15.04 -13.91
CA ASP A 176 -15.16 -16.49 -13.83
C ASP A 176 -14.72 -17.08 -12.47
N ASN A 177 -14.15 -16.23 -11.61
CA ASN A 177 -13.70 -16.55 -10.26
C ASN A 177 -14.55 -15.87 -9.16
N VAL A 178 -15.65 -15.21 -9.53
CA VAL A 178 -16.60 -14.65 -8.56
C VAL A 178 -17.19 -15.77 -7.71
N GLY A 179 -17.09 -15.63 -6.39
CA GLY A 179 -17.55 -16.64 -5.42
C GLY A 179 -16.56 -17.79 -5.17
N LYS A 180 -15.43 -17.84 -5.87
CA LYS A 180 -14.33 -18.80 -5.63
C LYS A 180 -13.24 -18.15 -4.77
N ASP A 181 -12.34 -18.97 -4.23
CA ASP A 181 -11.13 -18.48 -3.58
C ASP A 181 -10.20 -17.79 -4.61
N LEU A 182 -10.29 -16.46 -4.66
CA LEU A 182 -9.49 -15.63 -5.57
C LEU A 182 -8.00 -15.73 -5.29
N THR A 183 -7.57 -16.25 -4.13
CA THR A 183 -6.16 -16.47 -3.86
C THR A 183 -5.52 -17.40 -4.89
N ARG A 184 -6.25 -18.18 -5.70
CA ARG A 184 -5.63 -19.08 -6.70
C ARG A 184 -5.38 -18.48 -8.09
N VAL A 185 -5.80 -17.24 -8.34
CA VAL A 185 -5.77 -16.64 -9.69
C VAL A 185 -4.48 -15.85 -9.91
N CYS A 186 -3.58 -16.29 -10.79
CA CYS A 186 -2.41 -15.50 -11.18
C CYS A 186 -2.79 -14.30 -12.04
N LEU A 187 -2.59 -13.10 -11.52
CA LEU A 187 -2.81 -11.88 -12.29
C LEU A 187 -1.63 -11.61 -13.22
N PRO A 188 -1.87 -11.17 -14.47
CA PRO A 188 -0.80 -10.72 -15.34
C PRO A 188 0.02 -9.58 -14.76
N VAL A 189 1.21 -9.38 -15.30
CA VAL A 189 2.15 -8.33 -14.89
C VAL A 189 1.67 -6.91 -15.23
N TYR A 190 0.69 -6.73 -16.13
CA TYR A 190 0.10 -5.43 -16.49
C TYR A 190 -0.55 -4.69 -15.31
N PHE A 191 -0.85 -5.46 -14.29
CA PHE A 191 -1.50 -5.08 -13.05
C PHE A 191 -0.46 -4.74 -11.97
N ASN A 192 0.80 -5.07 -12.20
CA ASN A 192 1.89 -4.67 -11.35
C ASN A 192 2.41 -3.28 -11.72
N GLU A 193 3.03 -2.62 -10.75
CA GLU A 193 3.97 -1.53 -10.97
C GLU A 193 5.40 -2.06 -10.84
N PRO A 194 6.41 -1.41 -11.45
CA PRO A 194 7.79 -1.90 -11.49
C PRO A 194 8.54 -1.68 -10.15
N LEU A 195 7.86 -1.87 -9.03
CA LEU A 195 8.41 -1.84 -7.68
C LEU A 195 8.05 -3.12 -6.91
N SER A 196 8.98 -3.63 -6.12
CA SER A 196 8.76 -4.68 -5.11
C SER A 196 8.16 -4.07 -3.85
N SER A 197 7.46 -4.87 -3.05
CA SER A 197 6.93 -4.42 -1.75
C SER A 197 8.06 -4.01 -0.79
N LEU A 198 9.29 -4.51 -0.99
CA LEU A 198 10.48 -4.05 -0.25
C LEU A 198 10.87 -2.61 -0.59
N GLN A 199 10.73 -2.20 -1.86
CA GLN A 199 10.92 -0.82 -2.31
C GLN A 199 9.80 0.08 -1.79
N LYS A 200 8.56 -0.43 -1.71
CA LYS A 200 7.43 0.29 -1.11
C LYS A 200 7.67 0.62 0.36
N CYS A 201 8.35 -0.25 1.11
CA CYS A 201 8.76 0.07 2.49
C CYS A 201 9.71 1.27 2.54
N PHE A 202 10.63 1.39 1.58
CA PHE A 202 11.52 2.56 1.51
C PHE A 202 10.81 3.82 1.03
N GLU A 203 9.78 3.68 0.21
CA GLU A 203 8.96 4.82 -0.26
C GLU A 203 8.32 5.61 0.90
N GLU A 204 8.09 4.97 2.05
CA GLU A 204 7.63 5.63 3.28
C GLU A 204 8.60 6.71 3.78
N LEU A 205 9.87 6.64 3.40
CA LEU A 205 10.93 7.58 3.76
C LEU A 205 11.10 8.71 2.75
N GLU A 206 10.17 8.90 1.81
CA GLU A 206 10.18 10.03 0.87
C GLU A 206 10.36 11.37 1.61
N TYR A 207 9.64 11.53 2.72
CA TYR A 207 9.62 12.72 3.58
C TYR A 207 10.47 12.54 4.87
N SER A 208 11.57 11.78 4.80
CA SER A 208 12.46 11.52 5.95
C SER A 208 13.02 12.79 6.63
N TYR A 209 13.08 13.93 5.93
CA TYR A 209 13.50 15.21 6.51
C TYR A 209 12.64 15.66 7.71
N LEU A 210 11.39 15.16 7.81
CA LEU A 210 10.53 15.40 8.97
C LEU A 210 11.14 14.80 10.25
N LEU A 211 11.85 13.68 10.14
CA LEU A 211 12.55 13.05 11.25
C LEU A 211 13.81 13.83 11.64
N ASP A 212 14.54 14.40 10.66
CA ASP A 212 15.65 15.32 10.94
C ASP A 212 15.14 16.54 11.74
N ARG A 213 14.02 17.15 11.32
CA ARG A 213 13.38 18.27 12.06
C ARG A 213 12.90 17.85 13.45
N ALA A 214 12.34 16.65 13.58
CA ALA A 214 11.90 16.11 14.86
C ALA A 214 13.08 15.91 15.83
N TYR A 215 14.22 15.43 15.30
CA TYR A 215 15.44 15.25 16.06
C TYR A 215 15.95 16.61 16.59
N GLU A 216 16.10 17.60 15.70
CA GLU A 216 16.50 18.97 16.03
C GLU A 216 15.59 19.61 17.11
N CYS A 217 14.27 19.42 16.99
CA CYS A 217 13.33 19.94 17.98
C CYS A 217 13.60 19.41 19.38
N GLY A 218 13.84 18.10 19.52
CA GLY A 218 14.12 17.54 20.84
C GLY A 218 15.51 17.84 21.38
N LEU A 219 16.53 18.01 20.52
CA LEU A 219 17.83 18.55 20.97
C LEU A 219 17.69 19.95 21.59
N ARG A 220 16.73 20.74 21.11
CA ARG A 220 16.36 22.05 21.68
C ARG A 220 15.37 21.97 22.85
N GLY A 221 15.05 20.77 23.33
CA GLY A 221 14.10 20.55 24.43
C GLY A 221 12.62 20.70 24.04
N ASN A 222 12.28 20.84 22.75
CA ASN A 222 10.92 20.99 22.29
C ASN A 222 10.28 19.63 21.92
N GLY A 223 9.93 18.86 22.95
CA GLY A 223 9.30 17.55 22.79
C GLY A 223 7.92 17.59 22.09
N LEU A 224 7.19 18.70 22.21
CA LEU A 224 5.88 18.86 21.56
C LEU A 224 6.04 18.96 20.04
N MET A 225 6.95 19.82 19.56
CA MET A 225 7.22 19.91 18.12
C MET A 225 7.84 18.62 17.57
N ARG A 226 8.66 17.93 18.36
CA ARG A 226 9.19 16.61 17.99
C ARG A 226 8.07 15.63 17.67
N ILE A 227 7.12 15.40 18.59
CA ILE A 227 6.02 14.45 18.31
C ILE A 227 5.11 14.92 17.18
N LEU A 228 4.93 16.23 16.99
CA LEU A 228 4.16 16.78 15.87
C LEU A 228 4.81 16.44 14.52
N TYR A 229 6.13 16.56 14.39
CA TYR A 229 6.85 16.16 13.18
C TYR A 229 6.86 14.63 12.98
N VAL A 230 6.96 13.84 14.06
CA VAL A 230 6.80 12.37 13.97
C VAL A 230 5.40 12.00 13.48
N ALA A 231 4.36 12.68 13.96
CA ALA A 231 2.99 12.49 13.50
C ALA A 231 2.81 12.88 12.02
N ALA A 232 3.40 13.99 11.60
CA ALA A 232 3.39 14.40 10.18
C ALA A 232 4.10 13.36 9.30
N PHE A 233 5.23 12.80 9.75
CA PHE A 233 5.95 11.72 9.06
C PHE A 233 5.10 10.45 8.94
N ALA A 234 4.42 10.05 10.03
CA ALA A 234 3.55 8.88 10.00
C ALA A 234 2.36 9.02 9.04
N VAL A 235 1.85 10.25 8.85
CA VAL A 235 0.80 10.55 7.85
C VAL A 235 1.37 10.59 6.43
N SER A 236 2.54 11.19 6.22
CA SER A 236 3.12 11.37 4.89
C SER A 236 3.47 10.03 4.21
N GLY A 237 3.69 8.97 4.98
CA GLY A 237 3.89 7.60 4.47
C GLY A 237 2.68 7.01 3.71
N TYR A 238 1.52 7.67 3.70
CA TYR A 238 0.36 7.31 2.87
C TYR A 238 0.26 8.16 1.59
N ALA A 239 0.96 9.28 1.47
CA ALA A 239 0.79 10.19 0.35
C ALA A 239 1.10 9.55 -1.02
N SER A 240 2.01 8.58 -1.03
CA SER A 240 2.42 7.85 -2.23
C SER A 240 1.42 6.80 -2.69
N THR A 241 0.34 6.50 -1.94
CA THR A 241 -0.70 5.56 -2.38
C THR A 241 -1.77 6.24 -3.24
N ASP A 242 -1.81 7.58 -3.22
CA ASP A 242 -2.77 8.37 -3.96
C ASP A 242 -2.65 8.07 -5.46
N SER A 243 -3.80 7.78 -6.06
CA SER A 243 -3.93 7.56 -7.49
C SER A 243 -3.03 6.46 -8.08
N ARG A 244 -2.58 5.48 -7.29
CA ARG A 244 -1.79 4.33 -7.81
C ARG A 244 -2.67 3.12 -8.12
N PRO A 245 -2.88 2.80 -9.41
CA PRO A 245 -3.84 1.77 -9.82
C PRO A 245 -3.25 0.36 -9.87
N CYS A 246 -1.94 0.22 -9.63
CA CYS A 246 -1.17 -1.00 -9.81
C CYS A 246 -0.56 -1.45 -8.47
N LYS A 247 -0.35 -2.76 -8.32
CA LYS A 247 0.26 -3.33 -7.11
C LYS A 247 1.75 -3.55 -7.26
N PRO A 248 2.54 -3.41 -6.17
CA PRO A 248 3.93 -3.82 -6.20
C PRO A 248 4.04 -5.34 -6.41
N PHE A 249 5.21 -5.80 -6.84
CA PHE A 249 5.54 -7.22 -6.82
C PHE A 249 5.62 -7.71 -5.37
N ASN A 250 5.07 -8.91 -5.13
CA ASN A 250 5.30 -9.63 -3.88
C ASN A 250 6.75 -10.14 -3.90
N PRO A 251 7.60 -9.80 -2.92
CA PRO A 251 9.01 -10.19 -2.95
C PRO A 251 9.16 -11.71 -2.88
N LEU A 252 10.30 -12.26 -3.32
CA LEU A 252 10.67 -13.66 -3.08
C LEU A 252 11.15 -13.85 -1.63
N LEU A 253 11.04 -15.08 -1.07
CA LEU A 253 11.58 -15.33 0.27
C LEU A 253 13.10 -15.13 0.25
N GLY A 254 13.63 -14.29 1.14
CA GLY A 254 15.03 -13.88 1.13
C GLY A 254 15.39 -12.80 0.09
N GLU A 255 14.43 -12.28 -0.67
CA GLU A 255 14.64 -11.06 -1.48
C GLU A 255 15.01 -9.90 -0.55
N THR A 256 15.95 -9.07 -1.00
CA THR A 256 16.46 -7.92 -0.26
C THR A 256 16.32 -6.65 -1.08
N TYR A 257 16.36 -5.49 -0.43
CA TYR A 257 16.47 -4.21 -1.11
C TYR A 257 17.30 -3.23 -0.27
N GLU A 258 18.34 -2.64 -0.87
CA GLU A 258 19.07 -1.52 -0.28
C GLU A 258 18.72 -0.17 -0.90
N ALA A 259 18.87 0.90 -0.13
CA ALA A 259 18.87 2.25 -0.63
C ALA A 259 19.82 3.15 0.17
N ASP A 260 20.87 3.62 -0.50
CA ASP A 260 21.83 4.59 0.02
C ASP A 260 21.52 5.97 -0.60
N TYR A 261 21.06 6.91 0.23
CA TYR A 261 20.71 8.27 -0.16
C TYR A 261 21.52 9.29 0.65
N PRO A 262 22.81 9.49 0.34
CA PRO A 262 23.68 10.44 1.04
C PRO A 262 23.16 11.88 1.01
N GLU A 263 22.47 12.27 -0.07
CA GLU A 263 21.86 13.59 -0.20
C GLU A 263 20.69 13.81 0.78
N LYS A 264 19.99 12.74 1.17
CA LYS A 264 19.02 12.75 2.28
C LYS A 264 19.69 12.41 3.62
N GLY A 265 20.90 11.87 3.59
CA GLY A 265 21.64 11.34 4.74
C GLY A 265 20.97 10.14 5.37
N ILE A 266 20.41 9.24 4.55
CA ILE A 266 19.76 8.00 5.01
C ILE A 266 20.34 6.77 4.31
N ARG A 267 20.42 5.66 5.05
CA ARG A 267 20.73 4.32 4.52
C ARG A 267 19.64 3.36 4.96
N PHE A 268 18.97 2.74 4.00
CA PHE A 268 17.86 1.83 4.21
C PHE A 268 18.17 0.44 3.70
N PHE A 269 17.67 -0.55 4.42
CA PHE A 269 17.75 -1.95 4.06
C PHE A 269 16.46 -2.69 4.43
N SER A 270 16.00 -3.60 3.57
CA SER A 270 14.88 -4.49 3.84
C SER A 270 15.08 -5.90 3.29
N GLU A 271 14.40 -6.86 3.91
CA GLU A 271 14.42 -8.28 3.53
C GLU A 271 13.00 -8.87 3.69
N LYS A 272 12.61 -9.78 2.79
CA LYS A 272 11.44 -10.62 3.02
C LYS A 272 11.84 -11.80 3.91
N VAL A 273 11.51 -11.67 5.19
CA VAL A 273 11.93 -12.56 6.27
C VAL A 273 11.00 -13.75 6.53
N SER A 274 9.80 -13.76 5.94
CA SER A 274 8.88 -14.89 6.03
C SER A 274 7.92 -14.92 4.84
N HIS A 275 7.56 -16.13 4.39
CA HIS A 275 6.57 -16.35 3.34
C HIS A 275 5.18 -16.63 3.90
N HIS A 276 5.09 -17.43 4.97
CA HIS A 276 3.83 -17.75 5.66
C HIS A 276 3.99 -17.57 7.19
N PRO A 277 3.43 -16.50 7.77
CA PRO A 277 2.79 -15.36 7.10
C PRO A 277 3.79 -14.56 6.24
N MET A 278 3.32 -13.75 5.29
CA MET A 278 4.18 -12.90 4.48
C MET A 278 4.66 -11.73 5.35
N VAL A 279 5.95 -11.72 5.70
CA VAL A 279 6.56 -10.69 6.54
C VAL A 279 7.75 -10.09 5.84
N MET A 280 7.79 -8.77 5.83
CA MET A 280 8.94 -7.98 5.40
C MET A 280 9.48 -7.23 6.60
N ALA A 281 10.80 -7.21 6.77
CA ALA A 281 11.48 -6.42 7.77
C ALA A 281 12.28 -5.30 7.11
N CYS A 282 12.33 -4.13 7.73
CA CYS A 282 13.12 -3.01 7.26
C CYS A 282 13.88 -2.33 8.40
N HIS A 283 14.98 -1.68 8.02
CA HIS A 283 15.81 -0.88 8.89
C HIS A 283 16.37 0.32 8.12
N CYS A 284 16.40 1.48 8.77
CA CYS A 284 16.90 2.72 8.21
C CYS A 284 17.70 3.47 9.26
N GLU A 285 18.87 3.95 8.87
CA GLU A 285 19.69 4.87 9.64
C GLU A 285 19.60 6.26 8.99
N GLY A 286 19.31 7.29 9.80
CA GLY A 286 19.31 8.69 9.38
C GLY A 286 20.21 9.57 10.25
N LYS A 287 20.00 10.89 10.22
CA LYS A 287 20.82 11.86 10.96
C LYS A 287 20.38 11.97 12.41
N GLY A 288 20.91 11.07 13.24
CA GLY A 288 20.63 11.02 14.68
C GLY A 288 19.31 10.33 15.04
N TRP A 289 18.82 9.50 14.12
CA TRP A 289 17.65 8.66 14.32
C TRP A 289 17.79 7.34 13.55
N LYS A 290 17.11 6.31 14.06
CA LYS A 290 16.97 4.99 13.44
C LYS A 290 15.49 4.65 13.34
N PHE A 291 15.09 4.08 12.21
CA PHE A 291 13.72 3.66 11.95
C PHE A 291 13.72 2.20 11.53
N TRP A 292 12.86 1.37 12.09
CA TRP A 292 12.72 -0.02 11.69
C TRP A 292 11.31 -0.51 11.97
N GLY A 293 11.00 -1.65 11.38
CA GLY A 293 9.78 -2.38 11.67
C GLY A 293 9.69 -3.62 10.81
N ASP A 294 8.75 -4.47 11.16
CA ASP A 294 8.29 -5.53 10.30
C ASP A 294 6.78 -5.40 10.07
N SER A 295 6.34 -5.86 8.91
CA SER A 295 4.95 -5.73 8.49
C SER A 295 4.49 -7.01 7.83
N ASN A 296 3.34 -7.49 8.30
CA ASN A 296 2.53 -8.52 7.69
C ASN A 296 1.24 -7.88 7.19
N LEU A 297 0.91 -8.07 5.90
CA LEU A 297 -0.28 -7.48 5.31
C LEU A 297 -1.40 -8.51 5.19
N LYS A 298 -2.40 -8.43 6.06
CA LYS A 298 -3.61 -9.26 5.94
C LYS A 298 -4.57 -8.58 4.97
N SER A 299 -5.18 -9.35 4.08
CA SER A 299 -6.09 -8.80 3.06
C SER A 299 -7.44 -9.52 3.06
N LYS A 300 -8.53 -8.78 2.87
CA LYS A 300 -9.92 -9.25 2.83
C LYS A 300 -10.59 -8.75 1.56
N PHE A 301 -11.15 -9.64 0.75
CA PHE A 301 -11.88 -9.28 -0.46
C PHE A 301 -13.38 -9.22 -0.16
N TRP A 302 -14.02 -8.10 -0.51
CA TRP A 302 -15.44 -7.82 -0.27
C TRP A 302 -16.21 -7.65 -1.59
N GLY A 303 -15.77 -8.31 -2.67
CA GLY A 303 -16.42 -8.23 -3.99
C GLY A 303 -15.96 -7.01 -4.81
N GLN A 304 -16.42 -5.81 -4.43
CA GLN A 304 -16.07 -4.57 -5.13
C GLN A 304 -14.85 -3.85 -4.54
N SER A 305 -14.38 -4.30 -3.38
CA SER A 305 -13.26 -3.70 -2.66
C SER A 305 -12.35 -4.76 -2.03
N ILE A 306 -11.11 -4.36 -1.77
CA ILE A 306 -10.15 -5.12 -0.96
C ILE A 306 -9.79 -4.26 0.24
N GLN A 307 -9.95 -4.82 1.43
CA GLN A 307 -9.46 -4.25 2.68
C GLN A 307 -8.10 -4.85 3.02
N LEU A 308 -7.19 -4.00 3.46
CA LEU A 308 -5.82 -4.30 3.85
C LEU A 308 -5.60 -3.88 5.28
N ASP A 309 -5.30 -4.86 6.12
CA ASP A 309 -5.04 -4.70 7.54
C ASP A 309 -3.54 -4.94 7.75
N PRO A 310 -2.70 -3.88 7.76
CA PRO A 310 -1.29 -4.02 8.10
C PRO A 310 -1.15 -4.42 9.57
N ASN A 311 -0.32 -5.41 9.84
CA ASN A 311 0.01 -5.87 11.18
C ASN A 311 1.51 -5.76 11.40
N GLY A 312 1.91 -4.97 12.37
CA GLY A 312 3.31 -4.62 12.61
C GLY A 312 3.42 -3.33 13.40
N VAL A 313 4.56 -3.16 14.07
CA VAL A 313 4.90 -1.94 14.81
C VAL A 313 6.10 -1.30 14.13
N LEU A 314 5.92 -0.06 13.70
CA LEU A 314 7.01 0.81 13.27
C LEU A 314 7.61 1.45 14.50
N THR A 315 8.93 1.46 14.59
CA THR A 315 9.67 2.07 15.69
C THR A 315 10.67 3.07 15.16
N LEU A 316 10.71 4.23 15.80
CA LEU A 316 11.66 5.30 15.59
C LEU A 316 12.40 5.54 16.90
N GLU A 317 13.72 5.54 16.85
CA GLU A 317 14.58 5.87 17.99
C GLU A 317 15.50 7.02 17.61
N PHE A 318 15.57 8.03 18.47
CA PHE A 318 16.52 9.14 18.36
C PHE A 318 17.76 8.87 19.22
N ASP A 319 18.91 9.45 18.87
CA ASP A 319 20.18 9.25 19.58
C ASP A 319 20.13 9.67 21.06
N ASP A 320 19.18 10.53 21.44
CA ASP A 320 18.95 10.91 22.84
C ASP A 320 18.10 9.87 23.62
N GLY A 321 17.85 8.70 23.02
CA GLY A 321 17.13 7.57 23.60
C GLY A 321 15.61 7.72 23.62
N GLU A 322 15.05 8.74 22.97
CA GLU A 322 13.60 8.84 22.81
C GLU A 322 13.12 7.88 21.72
N ILE A 323 12.09 7.10 22.05
CA ILE A 323 11.52 6.09 21.16
C ILE A 323 10.06 6.46 20.90
N PHE A 324 9.63 6.38 19.63
CA PHE A 324 8.23 6.43 19.21
C PHE A 324 7.85 5.16 18.49
N GLN A 325 6.63 4.69 18.73
CA GLN A 325 6.06 3.50 18.12
C GLN A 325 4.63 3.75 17.64
N TRP A 326 4.29 3.19 16.49
CA TRP A 326 2.94 3.21 15.95
C TRP A 326 2.69 2.05 14.99
N SER A 327 1.42 1.71 14.78
CA SER A 327 0.98 0.79 13.74
C SER A 327 0.26 1.54 12.64
N LYS A 328 0.35 1.03 11.41
CA LYS A 328 -0.39 1.57 10.26
C LYS A 328 -1.89 1.31 10.39
N VAL A 329 -2.69 2.12 9.70
CA VAL A 329 -4.15 2.00 9.66
C VAL A 329 -4.61 1.16 8.47
N THR A 330 -5.86 0.74 8.49
CA THR A 330 -6.46 -0.05 7.42
C THR A 330 -6.51 0.77 6.13
N THR A 331 -6.20 0.10 5.01
CA THR A 331 -6.36 0.64 3.66
C THR A 331 -7.44 -0.14 2.95
N THR A 332 -8.45 0.53 2.43
CA THR A 332 -9.46 -0.10 1.58
C THR A 332 -9.31 0.43 0.17
N ILE A 333 -9.27 -0.49 -0.80
CA ILE A 333 -9.18 -0.16 -2.21
C ILE A 333 -10.50 -0.52 -2.87
N ASN A 334 -11.12 0.47 -3.50
CA ASN A 334 -12.47 0.39 -4.05
C ASN A 334 -12.46 0.34 -5.57
N ASN A 335 -13.65 0.11 -6.14
CA ASN A 335 -13.91 0.16 -7.59
C ASN A 335 -13.09 -0.86 -8.39
N LEU A 336 -12.96 -2.08 -7.86
CA LEU A 336 -12.21 -3.16 -8.53
C LEU A 336 -12.89 -3.71 -9.79
N ILE A 337 -14.19 -3.45 -9.96
CA ILE A 337 -15.00 -3.98 -11.06
C ILE A 337 -15.37 -2.87 -12.05
N LEU A 338 -15.84 -1.72 -11.55
CA LEU A 338 -16.33 -0.61 -12.37
C LEU A 338 -15.87 0.73 -11.80
N GLY A 339 -15.37 1.61 -12.67
CA GLY A 339 -14.89 2.94 -12.32
C GLY A 339 -13.39 2.99 -12.09
N ARG A 340 -12.87 4.17 -11.73
CA ARG A 340 -11.44 4.33 -11.39
C ARG A 340 -11.18 3.74 -10.01
N VAL A 341 -10.15 2.90 -9.92
CA VAL A 341 -9.62 2.45 -8.64
C VAL A 341 -9.15 3.64 -7.83
N TYR A 342 -9.50 3.63 -6.55
CA TYR A 342 -8.97 4.55 -5.57
C TYR A 342 -8.82 3.83 -4.24
N CYS A 343 -7.84 4.26 -3.46
CA CYS A 343 -7.66 3.79 -2.09
C CYS A 343 -8.13 4.86 -1.11
N HIS A 344 -8.58 4.42 0.06
CA HIS A 344 -8.77 5.27 1.22
C HIS A 344 -8.19 4.60 2.46
N HIS A 345 -7.69 5.42 3.37
CA HIS A 345 -7.13 4.99 4.64
C HIS A 345 -8.08 5.39 5.75
N HIS A 346 -8.35 4.48 6.68
CA HIS A 346 -9.28 4.73 7.77
C HIS A 346 -8.86 3.99 9.04
N GLY A 347 -9.29 4.53 10.18
CA GLY A 347 -9.01 3.98 11.49
C GLY A 347 -8.19 4.93 12.36
N THR A 348 -7.77 4.42 13.52
CA THR A 348 -6.99 5.18 14.50
C THR A 348 -5.55 4.69 14.51
N MET A 349 -4.62 5.63 14.37
CA MET A 349 -3.20 5.43 14.62
C MET A 349 -2.83 6.07 15.96
N ASN A 350 -2.22 5.31 16.85
CA ASN A 350 -1.67 5.82 18.11
C ASN A 350 -0.16 5.85 18.00
N ILE A 351 0.41 7.04 18.17
CA ILE A 351 1.85 7.26 18.28
C ILE A 351 2.15 7.47 19.76
N SER A 352 2.88 6.51 20.32
CA SER A 352 3.27 6.51 21.73
C SER A 352 4.78 6.37 21.84
N GLY A 353 5.36 6.93 22.89
CA GLY A 353 6.78 6.82 23.15
C GLY A 353 7.10 6.61 24.62
N ASN A 354 8.39 6.63 24.93
CA ASN A 354 8.90 6.46 26.31
C ASN A 354 9.01 7.79 27.09
N ARG A 355 8.50 8.91 26.54
CA ARG A 355 8.54 10.25 27.14
C ARG A 355 7.14 10.87 27.30
N ARG A 356 7.08 12.20 27.35
CA ARG A 356 5.93 12.97 27.89
C ARG A 356 4.72 13.08 26.97
N TYR A 357 4.85 12.87 25.67
CA TYR A 357 3.76 13.14 24.74
C TYR A 357 3.27 11.87 24.04
N SER A 358 1.99 11.84 23.74
CA SER A 358 1.35 10.85 22.88
C SER A 358 0.47 11.55 21.84
N CYS A 359 0.32 10.95 20.66
CA CYS A 359 -0.52 11.47 19.60
C CYS A 359 -1.51 10.41 19.12
N LYS A 360 -2.79 10.77 19.06
CA LYS A 360 -3.82 9.95 18.41
C LYS A 360 -4.21 10.62 17.10
N LEU A 361 -3.99 9.93 15.98
CA LEU A 361 -4.40 10.31 14.65
C LEU A 361 -5.63 9.47 14.24
N THR A 362 -6.65 10.14 13.71
CA THR A 362 -7.85 9.52 13.17
C THR A 362 -7.89 9.79 11.67
N PHE A 363 -7.76 8.73 10.88
CA PHE A 363 -8.00 8.75 9.44
C PHE A 363 -9.50 8.55 9.23
N LYS A 364 -10.16 9.59 8.73
CA LYS A 364 -11.63 9.60 8.63
C LYS A 364 -12.08 8.63 7.55
N GLU A 365 -12.93 7.68 7.94
CA GLU A 365 -13.60 6.78 7.00
C GLU A 365 -14.45 7.59 6.02
N GLN A 366 -14.40 7.24 4.74
CA GLN A 366 -15.08 7.99 3.71
C GLN A 366 -16.57 7.60 3.69
N SER A 367 -17.45 8.53 4.04
CA SER A 367 -18.89 8.39 3.81
C SER A 367 -19.29 8.95 2.44
N PHE A 368 -20.31 8.36 1.80
CA PHE A 368 -20.85 8.85 0.52
C PHE A 368 -21.35 10.32 0.57
N LEU A 369 -21.63 10.84 1.77
CA LEU A 369 -22.10 12.21 2.00
C LEU A 369 -20.95 13.20 2.27
N ASP A 370 -19.72 12.72 2.47
CA ASP A 370 -18.60 13.58 2.84
C ASP A 370 -18.12 14.42 1.66
N ARG A 371 -18.25 15.75 1.80
CA ARG A 371 -17.77 16.73 0.80
C ARG A 371 -16.25 16.91 0.80
N ASN A 372 -15.55 16.42 1.82
CA ASN A 372 -14.12 16.61 1.99
C ASN A 372 -13.46 15.28 2.39
N PRO A 373 -13.10 14.42 1.41
CA PRO A 373 -12.55 13.09 1.67
C PRO A 373 -11.09 13.17 2.16
N ARG A 374 -10.54 12.00 2.55
CA ARG A 374 -9.10 11.82 2.84
C ARG A 374 -8.57 12.59 4.07
N GLN A 375 -9.47 13.03 4.94
CA GLN A 375 -9.10 13.80 6.12
C GLN A 375 -8.33 12.99 7.16
N VAL A 376 -7.37 13.65 7.80
CA VAL A 376 -6.70 13.19 9.00
C VAL A 376 -6.85 14.25 10.09
N GLN A 377 -7.25 13.82 11.28
CA GLN A 377 -7.33 14.66 12.47
C GLN A 377 -6.47 14.07 13.57
N GLY A 378 -5.73 14.92 14.27
CA GLY A 378 -4.81 14.49 15.32
C GLY A 378 -5.03 15.24 16.62
N VAL A 379 -4.76 14.57 17.73
CA VAL A 379 -4.73 15.16 19.07
C VAL A 379 -3.45 14.73 19.76
N VAL A 380 -2.65 15.70 20.20
CA VAL A 380 -1.48 15.46 21.05
C VAL A 380 -1.87 15.68 22.51
N LYS A 381 -1.50 14.74 23.36
CA LYS A 381 -1.68 14.80 24.82
C LYS A 381 -0.34 14.79 25.52
N ASP A 382 -0.25 15.53 26.63
CA ASP A 382 0.88 15.43 27.56
C ASP A 382 0.74 14.21 28.50
N ALA A 383 1.69 14.06 29.42
CA ALA A 383 1.73 12.96 30.38
C ALA A 383 0.55 13.00 31.37
N GLY A 384 -0.07 14.16 31.57
CA GLY A 384 -1.28 14.32 32.38
C GLY A 384 -2.57 14.01 31.61
N GLY A 385 -2.48 13.69 30.32
CA GLY A 385 -3.62 13.44 29.44
C GLY A 385 -4.27 14.71 28.89
N SER A 386 -3.72 15.89 29.19
CA SER A 386 -4.22 17.19 28.73
C SER A 386 -3.92 17.38 27.25
N LYS A 387 -4.91 17.87 26.51
CA LYS A 387 -4.78 18.16 25.08
C LYS A 387 -3.95 19.42 24.86
N VAL A 388 -2.76 19.26 24.29
CA VAL A 388 -1.78 20.35 24.09
C VAL A 388 -1.65 20.80 22.63
N ALA A 389 -2.05 19.98 21.67
CA ALA A 389 -2.09 20.38 20.26
C ALA A 389 -3.11 19.57 19.46
N THR A 390 -3.50 20.09 18.30
CA THR A 390 -4.28 19.38 17.27
C THR A 390 -3.54 19.35 15.95
N LEU A 391 -3.70 18.27 15.19
CA LEU A 391 -3.33 18.20 13.78
C LEU A 391 -4.59 18.13 12.92
N THR A 392 -4.56 18.77 11.76
CA THR A 392 -5.63 18.69 10.76
C THR A 392 -5.01 18.70 9.37
N GLY A 393 -5.54 17.89 8.46
CA GLY A 393 -5.05 17.87 7.10
C GLY A 393 -5.69 16.76 6.26
N LYS A 394 -5.05 16.45 5.15
CA LYS A 394 -5.34 15.28 4.33
C LYS A 394 -4.06 14.52 4.04
N TRP A 395 -4.13 13.20 4.05
CA TRP A 395 -2.95 12.35 3.86
C TRP A 395 -2.37 12.42 2.45
N ASP A 396 -3.09 13.00 1.50
CA ASP A 396 -2.71 13.18 0.09
C ASP A 396 -2.38 14.63 -0.29
N GLU A 397 -2.37 15.57 0.67
CA GLU A 397 -2.19 17.00 0.40
C GLU A 397 -1.21 17.65 1.38
N SER A 398 -1.63 17.86 2.63
CA SER A 398 -0.83 18.54 3.66
C SER A 398 -1.36 18.26 5.06
N VAL A 399 -0.50 18.47 6.06
CA VAL A 399 -0.82 18.38 7.49
C VAL A 399 -0.37 19.65 8.19
N HIS A 400 -1.29 20.24 8.95
CA HIS A 400 -1.07 21.42 9.76
C HIS A 400 -1.32 21.12 11.24
N CYS A 401 -0.76 21.93 12.14
CA CYS A 401 -1.05 21.86 13.57
C CYS A 401 -1.44 23.20 14.17
N VAL A 402 -2.21 23.12 15.26
CA VAL A 402 -2.52 24.24 16.15
C VAL A 402 -2.08 23.84 17.56
N ILE A 403 -1.24 24.64 18.18
CA ILE A 403 -0.78 24.44 19.56
C ILE A 403 -1.73 25.18 20.50
N ASN A 404 -2.23 24.48 21.51
CA ASN A 404 -3.06 25.08 22.54
C ASN A 404 -2.16 25.85 23.51
N ASN A 405 -1.98 27.13 23.28
CA ASN A 405 -1.35 28.01 24.25
C ASN A 405 -2.41 28.50 25.24
N ASP A 406 -2.28 28.15 26.52
CA ASP A 406 -2.93 28.93 27.60
C ASP A 406 -2.41 30.38 27.64
N ALA A 407 -1.30 30.67 26.94
CA ALA A 407 -0.61 31.96 26.93
C ALA A 407 -0.88 32.86 25.70
N SER A 408 -1.67 32.44 24.69
CA SER A 408 -1.92 33.26 23.48
C SER A 408 -3.12 34.20 23.58
N LYS A 409 -3.37 34.77 24.77
CA LYS A 409 -4.20 35.97 24.98
C LYS A 409 -3.36 37.26 25.05
N VAL A 410 -2.19 37.30 24.42
CA VAL A 410 -1.41 38.54 24.29
C VAL A 410 -1.07 38.78 22.81
N ASN A 411 -1.90 39.63 22.21
CA ASN A 411 -1.64 40.57 21.13
C ASN A 411 -0.56 40.21 20.10
N SER A 412 -1.00 39.92 18.88
CA SER A 412 -0.17 40.14 17.68
C SER A 412 -1.08 40.64 16.55
N HIS A 413 -1.19 41.97 16.44
CA HIS A 413 -1.78 42.63 15.28
C HIS A 413 -0.74 42.68 14.16
N GLY A 414 -0.89 41.82 13.16
CA GLY A 414 -0.20 41.89 11.88
C GLY A 414 -1.13 41.35 10.79
N PRO A 415 -1.43 42.12 9.72
CA PRO A 415 -2.30 41.62 8.66
C PRO A 415 -1.50 40.63 7.79
N HIS A 416 -2.04 39.41 7.62
CA HIS A 416 -1.55 38.28 6.79
C HIS A 416 -0.82 37.10 7.47
N GLN A 417 -1.12 36.78 8.73
CA GLN A 417 -0.99 35.39 9.21
C GLN A 417 -2.39 34.83 9.47
N SER A 418 -2.79 33.82 8.70
CA SER A 418 -3.99 33.03 9.00
C SER A 418 -3.83 32.43 10.40
N SER A 419 -4.77 32.77 11.27
CA SER A 419 -4.70 32.60 12.72
C SER A 419 -4.28 31.19 13.18
N GLY A 420 -3.11 31.07 13.82
CA GLY A 420 -2.75 29.99 14.74
C GLY A 420 -2.37 28.61 14.18
N SER A 421 -2.39 28.40 12.86
CA SER A 421 -2.08 27.10 12.24
C SER A 421 -0.68 27.08 11.60
N THR A 422 0.13 26.06 11.90
CA THR A 422 1.49 25.86 11.38
C THR A 422 1.53 24.67 10.44
N LEU A 423 2.06 24.83 9.22
CA LEU A 423 2.29 23.74 8.27
C LEU A 423 3.42 22.82 8.78
N LEU A 424 3.15 21.53 8.89
CA LEU A 424 4.14 20.52 9.28
C LEU A 424 4.69 19.75 8.07
N TRP A 425 3.81 19.39 7.14
CA TRP A 425 4.13 18.60 5.97
C TRP A 425 3.20 18.97 4.80
N GLU A 426 3.74 18.93 3.59
CA GLU A 426 3.05 19.09 2.33
C GLU A 426 3.57 18.05 1.34
N LYS A 427 2.67 17.49 0.54
CA LYS A 427 3.00 16.50 -0.49
C LYS A 427 3.83 17.15 -1.60
N ASN A 428 4.85 16.43 -2.06
CA ASN A 428 5.65 16.86 -3.21
C ASN A 428 4.77 16.91 -4.48
N GLU A 429 5.06 17.88 -5.34
CA GLU A 429 4.41 17.97 -6.64
C GLU A 429 4.68 16.70 -7.48
N PRO A 430 3.69 16.23 -8.25
CA PRO A 430 3.88 15.13 -9.19
C PRO A 430 5.01 15.43 -10.18
N PRO A 431 5.69 14.39 -10.71
CA PRO A 431 6.68 14.59 -11.76
C PRO A 431 6.05 15.23 -13.01
N VAL A 432 6.82 16.08 -13.69
CA VAL A 432 6.39 16.82 -14.91
C VAL A 432 5.81 15.88 -15.97
N ASN A 433 6.37 14.68 -16.09
CA ASN A 433 5.91 13.61 -16.97
C ASN A 433 5.39 12.45 -16.10
N PRO A 434 4.07 12.37 -15.83
CA PRO A 434 3.50 11.27 -15.06
C PRO A 434 3.76 9.92 -15.71
N THR A 435 4.16 8.94 -14.91
CA THR A 435 4.25 7.54 -15.35
C THR A 435 2.85 6.94 -15.42
N ARG A 436 2.66 5.87 -16.21
CA ARG A 436 1.39 5.11 -16.20
C ARG A 436 0.99 4.54 -14.83
N TYR A 437 1.95 4.43 -13.92
CA TYR A 437 1.76 3.90 -12.56
C TYR A 437 1.53 5.01 -11.52
N ASN A 438 1.57 6.29 -11.93
CA ASN A 438 1.51 7.47 -11.06
C ASN A 438 2.59 7.47 -9.95
N LEU A 439 3.80 7.02 -10.28
CA LEU A 439 4.96 7.11 -9.40
C LEU A 439 5.32 8.57 -9.04
N SER A 440 5.68 8.83 -7.78
CA SER A 440 6.31 10.09 -7.37
C SER A 440 7.73 10.21 -7.95
N ALA A 441 8.29 11.42 -7.94
CA ALA A 441 9.68 11.62 -8.34
C ALA A 441 10.64 10.76 -7.50
N PHE A 442 10.35 10.55 -6.21
CA PHE A 442 11.11 9.65 -5.35
C PHE A 442 10.94 8.18 -5.77
N ALA A 443 9.71 7.73 -5.98
CA ALA A 443 9.38 6.38 -6.41
C ALA A 443 10.06 5.98 -7.73
N ILE A 444 10.17 6.94 -8.67
CA ILE A 444 10.90 6.75 -9.93
C ILE A 444 12.35 6.32 -9.65
N THR A 445 13.02 6.85 -8.64
CA THR A 445 14.43 6.52 -8.37
C THR A 445 14.68 5.13 -7.77
N LEU A 446 13.65 4.47 -7.21
CA LEU A 446 13.87 3.31 -6.32
C LEU A 446 14.40 2.07 -7.03
N ASN A 447 14.03 1.87 -8.29
CA ASN A 447 14.43 0.71 -9.08
C ASN A 447 15.49 1.03 -10.15
N GLU A 448 16.13 2.20 -10.04
CA GLU A 448 17.28 2.57 -10.86
C GLU A 448 18.45 1.61 -10.57
N LEU A 449 19.04 1.06 -11.64
CA LEU A 449 20.21 0.19 -11.58
C LEU A 449 21.28 0.79 -12.50
N THR A 450 22.33 1.34 -11.91
CA THR A 450 23.52 1.78 -12.64
C THR A 450 24.58 0.68 -12.63
N PRO A 451 25.50 0.63 -13.60
CA PRO A 451 26.57 -0.37 -13.60
C PRO A 451 27.41 -0.37 -12.31
N GLU A 452 27.68 0.81 -11.75
CA GLU A 452 28.45 0.92 -10.50
C GLU A 452 27.68 0.42 -9.28
N LEU A 453 26.35 0.52 -9.30
CA LEU A 453 25.50 -0.03 -8.26
C LEU A 453 25.43 -1.56 -8.40
N GLU A 454 25.23 -2.07 -9.62
CA GLU A 454 25.15 -3.51 -9.90
C GLU A 454 26.34 -4.30 -9.33
N GLU A 455 27.56 -3.79 -9.49
CA GLU A 455 28.77 -4.39 -8.92
C GLU A 455 28.78 -4.48 -7.38
N LYS A 456 27.95 -3.69 -6.72
CA LYS A 456 27.85 -3.60 -5.25
C LYS A 456 26.62 -4.32 -4.70
N LEU A 457 25.72 -4.83 -5.51
CA LEU A 457 24.49 -5.45 -5.02
C LEU A 457 24.68 -6.93 -4.70
N PRO A 458 23.98 -7.47 -3.68
CA PRO A 458 23.84 -8.92 -3.54
C PRO A 458 22.98 -9.48 -4.69
N PRO A 459 23.09 -10.78 -5.01
CA PRO A 459 22.23 -11.41 -6.02
C PRO A 459 20.75 -11.48 -5.62
N THR A 460 20.41 -11.05 -4.41
CA THR A 460 19.05 -11.01 -3.86
C THR A 460 18.38 -9.63 -3.97
N ASP A 461 19.07 -8.59 -4.47
CA ASP A 461 18.51 -7.23 -4.54
C ASP A 461 17.34 -7.13 -5.55
N SER A 462 16.23 -6.49 -5.15
CA SER A 462 15.05 -6.31 -6.00
C SER A 462 15.35 -5.65 -7.36
N ARG A 463 16.44 -4.88 -7.51
CA ARG A 463 16.81 -4.28 -8.81
C ARG A 463 17.27 -5.30 -9.84
N LEU A 464 17.76 -6.45 -9.39
CA LEU A 464 18.21 -7.58 -10.22
C LEU A 464 17.06 -8.52 -10.59
N ARG A 465 15.86 -8.29 -10.04
CA ARG A 465 14.68 -9.12 -10.27
C ARG A 465 14.17 -8.98 -11.72
N PRO A 466 14.17 -10.08 -12.52
CA PRO A 466 13.99 -9.98 -13.97
C PRO A 466 12.58 -9.65 -14.44
N ASP A 467 11.53 -10.20 -13.81
CA ASP A 467 10.13 -9.89 -14.14
C ASP A 467 9.80 -8.40 -13.90
N GLN A 468 10.30 -7.85 -12.79
CA GLN A 468 10.17 -6.44 -12.45
C GLN A 468 10.94 -5.54 -13.43
N ARG A 469 12.17 -5.91 -13.81
CA ARG A 469 12.98 -5.16 -14.79
C ARG A 469 12.33 -5.14 -16.18
N HIS A 470 11.85 -6.29 -16.66
CA HIS A 470 11.15 -6.36 -17.94
C HIS A 470 9.87 -5.53 -17.94
N LEU A 471 9.10 -5.52 -16.85
CA LEU A 471 7.93 -4.63 -16.74
C LEU A 471 8.33 -3.16 -16.82
N GLU A 472 9.41 -2.76 -16.14
CA GLU A 472 9.89 -1.39 -16.17
C GLU A 472 10.29 -0.92 -17.56
N ASN A 473 10.90 -1.82 -18.35
CA ASN A 473 11.28 -1.57 -19.75
C ASN A 473 10.10 -1.70 -20.74
N GLY A 474 8.90 -2.04 -20.27
CA GLY A 474 7.74 -2.29 -21.13
C GLY A 474 7.89 -3.53 -22.02
N GLU A 475 8.58 -4.57 -21.55
CA GLU A 475 8.70 -5.90 -22.18
C GLU A 475 7.71 -6.87 -21.51
N TYR A 476 6.42 -6.68 -21.75
CA TYR A 476 5.34 -7.29 -20.97
C TYR A 476 5.27 -8.81 -21.12
N GLU A 477 5.52 -9.33 -22.32
CA GLU A 477 5.54 -10.77 -22.59
C GLU A 477 6.66 -11.46 -21.79
N LYS A 478 7.87 -10.88 -21.79
CA LYS A 478 9.00 -11.40 -21.00
C LYS A 478 8.75 -11.28 -19.50
N ALA A 479 8.20 -10.15 -19.06
CA ALA A 479 7.86 -9.92 -17.67
C ALA A 479 6.85 -10.95 -17.14
N ASN A 480 5.82 -11.29 -17.92
CA ASN A 480 4.86 -12.34 -17.56
C ASN A 480 5.51 -13.73 -17.47
N ALA A 481 6.39 -14.07 -18.42
CA ALA A 481 7.08 -15.37 -18.43
C ALA A 481 8.00 -15.53 -17.21
N GLU A 482 8.79 -14.51 -16.89
CA GLU A 482 9.66 -14.50 -15.72
C GLU A 482 8.87 -14.50 -14.41
N LYS A 483 7.76 -13.76 -14.34
CA LYS A 483 6.88 -13.75 -13.17
C LYS A 483 6.36 -15.15 -12.88
N LEU A 484 5.85 -15.85 -13.89
CA LEU A 484 5.37 -17.22 -13.76
C LEU A 484 6.49 -18.17 -13.30
N ARG A 485 7.71 -18.01 -13.84
CA ARG A 485 8.88 -18.82 -13.47
C ARG A 485 9.23 -18.63 -11.99
N LEU A 486 9.37 -17.38 -11.55
CA LEU A 486 9.74 -17.03 -10.18
C LEU A 486 8.65 -17.42 -9.18
N GLU A 487 7.37 -17.20 -9.50
CA GLU A 487 6.25 -17.64 -8.67
C GLU A 487 6.21 -19.16 -8.52
N THR A 488 6.53 -19.89 -9.59
CA THR A 488 6.60 -21.36 -9.54
C THR A 488 7.75 -21.84 -8.65
N GLN A 489 8.91 -21.19 -8.71
CA GLN A 489 10.03 -21.44 -7.79
C GLN A 489 9.64 -21.10 -6.34
N GLN A 490 8.91 -20.00 -6.13
CA GLN A 490 8.44 -19.57 -4.81
C GLN A 490 7.42 -20.53 -4.19
N ARG A 491 6.74 -21.39 -4.95
CA ARG A 491 5.87 -22.45 -4.38
C ARG A 491 6.66 -23.42 -3.49
N MET A 492 7.96 -23.57 -3.72
CA MET A 492 8.85 -24.36 -2.86
C MET A 492 9.29 -23.58 -1.61
N ALA A 493 9.06 -22.26 -1.53
CA ALA A 493 9.48 -21.43 -0.40
C ALA A 493 8.80 -21.84 0.91
N ARG A 494 7.57 -22.36 0.86
CA ARG A 494 6.92 -22.94 2.06
C ARG A 494 7.71 -24.13 2.59
N LYS A 495 8.10 -25.07 1.71
CA LYS A 495 8.95 -26.22 2.06
C LYS A 495 10.32 -25.77 2.55
N MET A 496 10.90 -24.72 1.96
CA MET A 496 12.16 -24.13 2.42
C MET A 496 12.03 -23.55 3.83
N GLN A 497 10.95 -22.80 4.11
CA GLN A 497 10.69 -22.24 5.43
C GLN A 497 10.45 -23.35 6.48
N GLU A 498 9.65 -24.36 6.14
CA GLU A 498 9.39 -25.53 7.00
C GLU A 498 10.65 -26.38 7.26
N SER A 499 11.59 -26.41 6.32
CA SER A 499 12.90 -27.07 6.48
C SER A 499 13.95 -26.23 7.22
N GLY A 500 13.53 -25.11 7.83
CA GLY A 500 14.37 -24.32 8.74
C GLY A 500 15.12 -23.17 8.09
N TRP A 501 14.68 -22.69 6.91
CA TRP A 501 15.20 -21.44 6.34
C TRP A 501 15.04 -20.28 7.33
N LYS A 502 16.07 -19.43 7.41
CA LYS A 502 16.10 -18.24 8.27
C LYS A 502 16.53 -17.02 7.46
N PRO A 503 15.97 -15.84 7.76
CA PRO A 503 16.47 -14.59 7.21
C PRO A 503 17.93 -14.38 7.59
N ARG A 504 18.68 -13.71 6.71
CA ARG A 504 20.12 -13.55 6.88
C ARG A 504 20.48 -12.33 7.70
N TRP A 505 19.76 -11.23 7.48
CA TRP A 505 20.16 -9.91 7.97
C TRP A 505 19.27 -9.40 9.09
N PHE A 506 18.20 -10.14 9.37
CA PHE A 506 17.26 -9.84 10.44
C PHE A 506 17.09 -11.04 11.37
N GLN A 507 16.88 -10.77 12.65
CA GLN A 507 16.56 -11.77 13.66
C GLN A 507 15.35 -11.31 14.46
N ARG A 508 14.50 -12.25 14.88
CA ARG A 508 13.34 -11.95 15.71
C ARG A 508 13.73 -11.90 17.18
N ASP A 509 13.33 -10.84 17.90
CA ASP A 509 13.67 -10.63 19.32
C ASP A 509 13.08 -11.70 20.25
N SER A 510 11.92 -12.25 19.91
CA SER A 510 11.23 -13.34 20.62
C SER A 510 10.22 -14.01 19.68
N GLU A 511 9.40 -14.96 20.13
CA GLU A 511 8.40 -15.59 19.25
C GLU A 511 7.36 -14.59 18.71
N ASP A 512 6.96 -13.63 19.54
CA ASP A 512 6.02 -12.55 19.20
C ASP A 512 6.73 -11.20 19.02
N GLY A 513 8.06 -11.20 18.98
CA GLY A 513 8.88 -10.00 18.85
C GLY A 513 8.99 -9.48 17.42
N THR A 514 9.44 -8.25 17.29
CA THR A 514 9.74 -7.64 15.98
C THR A 514 11.05 -8.17 15.40
N TYR A 515 11.20 -8.11 14.08
CA TYR A 515 12.49 -8.37 13.44
C TYR A 515 13.44 -7.18 13.62
N ARG A 516 14.68 -7.47 14.00
CA ARG A 516 15.77 -6.50 14.15
C ARG A 516 16.87 -6.77 13.18
N TYR A 517 17.38 -5.71 12.57
CA TYR A 517 18.58 -5.79 11.75
C TYR A 517 19.78 -6.14 12.63
N VAL A 518 20.53 -7.18 12.27
CA VAL A 518 21.64 -7.71 13.09
C VAL A 518 23.01 -7.19 12.67
N GLY A 519 23.08 -6.34 11.63
CA GLY A 519 24.35 -5.89 11.05
C GLY A 519 24.88 -6.86 9.98
N GLY A 520 26.05 -6.53 9.42
CA GLY A 520 26.77 -7.37 8.47
C GLY A 520 26.43 -7.11 7.00
N TYR A 521 25.26 -6.54 6.68
CA TYR A 521 24.89 -6.27 5.29
C TYR A 521 25.79 -5.19 4.67
N TRP A 522 25.90 -4.04 5.32
CA TRP A 522 26.69 -2.91 4.82
C TRP A 522 28.20 -3.23 4.81
N GLU A 523 28.66 -4.04 5.77
CA GLU A 523 30.04 -4.54 5.83
C GLU A 523 30.34 -5.49 4.66
N ALA A 524 29.43 -6.43 4.37
CA ALA A 524 29.53 -7.33 3.22
C ALA A 524 29.47 -6.55 1.89
N ARG A 525 28.63 -5.52 1.83
CA ARG A 525 28.51 -4.61 0.68
C ARG A 525 29.80 -3.85 0.40
N GLU A 526 30.42 -3.29 1.42
CA GLU A 526 31.69 -2.55 1.31
C GLU A 526 32.81 -3.46 0.78
N GLN A 527 32.82 -4.72 1.22
CA GLN A 527 33.79 -5.73 0.78
C GLN A 527 33.42 -6.38 -0.57
N ARG A 528 32.20 -6.17 -1.07
CA ARG A 528 31.63 -6.84 -2.26
C ARG A 528 31.64 -8.37 -2.13
N THR A 529 31.40 -8.89 -0.92
CA THR A 529 31.45 -10.32 -0.62
C THR A 529 30.11 -10.82 -0.10
N TRP A 530 29.41 -11.61 -0.90
CA TRP A 530 28.06 -12.11 -0.60
C TRP A 530 28.04 -13.57 -0.18
N VAL A 531 28.86 -13.93 0.81
CA VAL A 531 29.04 -15.32 1.24
C VAL A 531 27.72 -15.90 1.78
N GLY A 532 27.21 -16.91 1.08
CA GLY A 532 25.96 -17.60 1.40
C GLY A 532 24.67 -16.85 0.99
N CYS A 533 24.78 -15.76 0.22
CA CYS A 533 23.65 -15.19 -0.50
C CYS A 533 23.51 -15.94 -1.82
N ASN A 534 22.56 -16.87 -1.88
CA ASN A 534 22.28 -17.61 -3.10
C ASN A 534 21.52 -16.71 -4.08
N ASP A 535 21.74 -16.92 -5.38
CA ASP A 535 20.93 -16.33 -6.43
C ASP A 535 19.51 -16.92 -6.39
N ILE A 536 18.55 -16.09 -5.98
CA ILE A 536 17.14 -16.44 -5.86
C ILE A 536 16.33 -16.11 -7.13
N PHE A 537 16.94 -15.42 -8.09
CA PHE A 537 16.31 -15.10 -9.37
C PHE A 537 16.76 -16.06 -10.48
N GLY A 538 17.94 -16.67 -10.35
CA GLY A 538 18.48 -17.59 -11.34
C GLY A 538 17.65 -18.85 -11.60
N ASN A 539 18.06 -19.58 -12.63
CA ASN A 539 17.54 -20.93 -12.84
C ASN A 539 18.15 -21.85 -11.79
N LEU A 540 17.31 -22.63 -11.09
CA LEU A 540 17.76 -23.73 -10.25
C LEU A 540 18.66 -24.62 -11.10
N SER A 541 19.98 -24.53 -10.90
CA SER A 541 20.91 -25.44 -11.53
C SER A 541 20.53 -26.85 -11.12
N SER A 542 20.62 -27.80 -12.04
CA SER A 542 20.32 -29.22 -11.83
C SER A 542 21.08 -29.86 -10.65
N SER A 543 22.07 -29.15 -10.09
CA SER A 543 22.83 -29.48 -8.88
C SER A 543 22.14 -29.14 -7.54
N GLN A 544 21.01 -28.41 -7.53
CA GLN A 544 20.19 -28.18 -6.32
C GLN A 544 18.98 -29.11 -6.22
N LYS A 545 18.93 -30.18 -7.01
CA LYS A 545 18.12 -31.34 -6.66
C LYS A 545 18.72 -31.93 -5.38
N LEU A 546 18.00 -31.85 -4.28
CA LEU A 546 18.31 -32.62 -3.06
C LEU A 546 18.70 -34.04 -3.48
N PRO A 547 19.81 -34.61 -2.96
CA PRO A 547 20.14 -35.99 -3.27
C PRO A 547 18.96 -36.85 -2.82
N PRO A 548 18.53 -37.85 -3.61
CA PRO A 548 17.56 -38.82 -3.13
C PRO A 548 18.20 -39.53 -1.94
N SER A 549 17.81 -39.15 -0.73
CA SER A 549 18.26 -39.79 0.49
C SER A 549 17.75 -41.22 0.49
N ALA A 550 18.67 -42.14 0.23
CA ALA A 550 18.74 -43.50 0.78
C ALA A 550 17.40 -44.13 1.20
N LEU A 551 16.68 -44.71 0.23
CA LEU A 551 15.82 -45.85 0.50
C LEU A 551 16.67 -47.12 0.37
N TYR A 552 17.39 -47.45 1.44
CA TYR A 552 17.88 -48.81 1.71
C TYR A 552 17.86 -49.05 3.22
N THR A 553 16.71 -49.55 3.68
CA THR A 553 16.53 -50.54 4.76
C THR A 553 15.14 -51.14 4.50
N SER A 554 15.04 -52.22 3.74
CA SER A 554 15.08 -53.60 4.23
C SER A 554 15.64 -54.52 3.15
#